data_AF-A0A2U3GT28-F1
#
_entry.id   AF-A0A2U3GT28-F1
#
_cell.length_a   1.000
_cell.length_b   1.000
_cell.length_c   1.000
_cell.angle_alpha   90.00
_cell.angle_beta   90.00
_cell.angle_gamma   90.00
#
_symmetry.space_group_name_H-M   'P 1'
#
loop_
_entity.id
_entity.type
_entity.pdbx_description
1 polymer ?
#
loop_
_entity_poly.entity_id
_entity_poly.type
_entity_poly.pdbx_seq_one_letter_code
_entity_poly.pdbx_strand_id
1 'polypeptide(L)'
;MSTGLGVAALAGVLSFLSWDRANQVAGVVSALIGVAALGISMYTLLAPSQAASVQVSRTGKAVARGGGEASTGVVLPSGGSVRGSVSVSDTGDAEADGGSANTGFRQG
;
A
#
# COMPACT_ATOMS: atom_id res chain seq x y z
N MET A 1 1.88 16.79 20.08
CA MET A 1 2.90 16.59 19.02
C MET A 1 4.08 17.58 19.10
N SER A 2 4.02 18.64 19.91
CA SER A 2 5.10 19.63 20.06
C SER A 2 6.23 19.21 21.01
N THR A 3 5.96 18.39 22.03
CA THR A 3 6.95 17.97 23.03
C THR A 3 7.98 16.98 22.48
N GLY A 4 7.56 16.02 21.64
CA GLY A 4 8.48 15.05 21.02
C GLY A 4 9.47 15.70 20.04
N LEU A 5 9.02 16.69 19.27
CA LEU A 5 9.88 17.42 18.34
C LEU A 5 10.91 18.28 19.09
N GLY A 6 10.50 18.88 20.22
CA GLY A 6 11.38 19.67 21.08
C GLY A 6 12.52 18.84 21.69
N VAL A 7 12.22 17.62 22.16
CA VAL A 7 13.23 16.71 22.71
C VAL A 7 14.22 16.23 21.65
N ALA A 8 13.75 15.94 20.43
CA ALA A 8 14.61 15.53 19.32
C ALA A 8 15.57 16.64 18.87
N ALA A 9 15.10 17.89 18.81
CA ALA A 9 15.93 19.03 18.46
C ALA A 9 16.99 19.32 19.55
N LEU A 10 16.60 19.30 20.83
CA LEU A 10 17.52 19.52 21.95
C LEU A 10 18.57 18.41 22.09
N ALA A 11 18.18 17.15 21.88
CA ALA A 11 19.10 16.02 21.86
C ALA A 11 20.11 16.10 20.70
N GLY A 12 19.66 16.54 19.52
CA GLY A 12 20.54 16.79 18.38
C GLY A 12 21.58 17.90 18.65
N VAL A 13 21.13 19.02 19.24
CA VAL A 13 22.00 20.16 19.58
C VAL A 13 23.00 19.79 20.69
N LEU A 14 22.59 19.06 21.73
CA LEU A 14 23.51 18.59 22.79
C LEU A 14 24.55 17.60 22.26
N SER A 15 24.15 16.77 21.29
CA SER A 15 25.06 15.81 20.65
C SER A 15 26.10 16.50 19.77
N PHE A 16 25.73 17.60 19.10
CA PHE A 16 26.64 18.41 18.30
C PHE A 16 27.61 19.26 19.15
N LEU A 17 27.16 19.84 20.27
CA LEU A 17 28.04 20.60 21.18
C LEU A 17 29.06 19.71 21.91
N SER A 18 28.75 18.43 22.09
CA SER A 18 29.66 17.45 22.71
C SER A 18 30.73 16.93 21.73
N TRP A 19 30.68 17.36 20.47
CA TRP A 19 31.47 16.86 19.34
C TRP A 19 32.80 17.61 19.10
N ASP A 20 33.25 18.42 20.06
CA ASP A 20 34.52 19.19 19.98
C ASP A 20 35.77 18.32 20.30
N ARG A 21 35.69 16.98 20.23
CA ARG A 21 36.83 16.05 20.32
C ARG A 21 36.92 15.21 19.05
N ALA A 22 37.57 15.82 18.06
CA ALA A 22 37.45 15.58 16.62
C ALA A 22 37.89 14.21 16.03
N ASN A 23 37.95 13.10 16.77
CA ASN A 23 38.32 11.78 16.18
C ASN A 23 37.25 10.68 16.33
N GLN A 24 36.09 11.01 16.89
CA GLN A 24 35.00 10.05 17.18
C GLN A 24 33.83 10.16 16.18
N VAL A 25 34.12 10.62 14.95
CA VAL A 25 33.10 10.97 13.94
C VAL A 25 32.60 9.74 13.19
N ALA A 26 33.48 8.77 12.89
CA ALA A 26 33.10 7.61 12.08
C ALA A 26 32.11 6.66 12.79
N GLY A 27 32.32 6.40 14.09
CA GLY A 27 31.43 5.52 14.86
C GLY A 27 30.02 6.09 15.06
N VAL A 28 29.91 7.42 15.19
CA VAL A 28 28.63 8.11 15.37
C VAL A 28 27.80 8.06 14.10
N VAL A 29 28.42 8.19 12.92
CA VAL A 29 27.72 8.07 11.63
C VAL A 29 27.14 6.67 11.44
N SER A 30 27.90 5.61 11.77
CA SER A 30 27.38 4.24 11.72
C SER A 30 26.22 4.01 12.69
N ALA A 31 26.28 4.59 13.88
CA ALA A 31 25.19 4.52 14.85
C ALA A 31 23.92 5.20 14.33
N LEU A 32 24.04 6.38 13.70
CA LEU A 32 22.91 7.10 13.10
C LEU A 32 22.29 6.33 11.92
N ILE A 33 23.10 5.70 11.07
CA ILE A 33 22.59 4.83 10.00
C ILE A 33 21.84 3.64 10.59
N GLY A 34 22.36 3.02 11.65
CA GLY A 34 21.67 1.93 12.36
C GLY A 34 20.33 2.36 12.93
N VAL A 35 20.28 3.53 13.59
CA VAL A 35 19.03 4.09 14.14
C VAL A 35 18.05 4.46 13.02
N ALA A 36 18.51 5.01 11.92
CA ALA A 36 17.67 5.31 10.76
C ALA A 36 17.11 4.03 10.12
N ALA A 37 17.92 2.99 9.96
CA ALA A 37 17.48 1.70 9.44
C ALA A 37 16.44 1.04 10.34
N LEU A 38 16.61 1.09 11.66
CA LEU A 38 15.63 0.63 12.64
C LEU A 38 14.35 1.46 12.59
N GLY A 39 14.46 2.79 12.47
CA GLY A 39 13.32 3.69 12.33
C GLY A 39 12.50 3.41 11.07
N ILE A 40 13.16 3.19 9.94
CA ILE A 40 12.51 2.82 8.67
C ILE A 40 11.86 1.44 8.81
N SER A 41 12.53 0.47 9.43
CA SER A 41 11.98 -0.89 9.64
C SER A 41 10.75 -0.88 10.54
N MET A 42 10.75 -0.05 11.58
CA MET A 42 9.59 0.11 12.46
C MET A 42 8.46 0.85 11.74
N TYR A 43 8.81 1.85 10.92
CA TYR A 43 7.84 2.58 10.10
C TYR A 43 7.17 1.67 9.07
N THR A 44 7.88 0.74 8.43
CA THR A 44 7.26 -0.21 7.48
C THR A 44 6.37 -1.23 8.17
N LEU A 45 6.70 -1.62 9.41
CA LEU A 45 5.90 -2.54 10.20
C LEU A 45 4.60 -1.90 10.71
N LEU A 46 4.65 -0.61 11.03
CA LEU A 46 3.52 0.16 11.56
C LEU A 46 2.78 0.96 10.49
N ALA A 47 3.34 1.09 9.29
CA ALA A 47 2.68 1.74 8.18
C ALA A 47 1.38 1.00 7.92
N PRO A 48 0.21 1.67 8.05
CA PRO A 48 -1.04 1.04 7.70
C PRO A 48 -0.90 0.60 6.25
N SER A 49 -1.02 -0.71 6.01
CA SER A 49 -1.13 -1.23 4.66
C SER A 49 -2.29 -0.48 4.04
N GLN A 50 -2.02 0.45 3.12
CA GLN A 50 -3.06 1.20 2.43
C GLN A 50 -3.95 0.16 1.77
N ALA A 51 -5.09 -0.09 2.39
CA ALA A 51 -6.00 -1.11 1.98
C ALA A 51 -6.54 -0.66 0.64
N ALA A 52 -6.03 -1.24 -0.45
CA ALA A 52 -6.42 -0.86 -1.79
C ALA A 52 -7.94 -1.04 -1.90
N SER A 53 -8.68 0.06 -2.02
CA SER A 53 -10.11 0.05 -2.26
C SER A 53 -10.35 -0.12 -3.74
N VAL A 54 -11.21 -1.07 -4.12
CA VAL A 54 -11.55 -1.30 -5.53
C VAL A 54 -12.91 -0.70 -5.79
N GLN A 55 -12.96 0.28 -6.69
CA GLN A 55 -14.22 0.85 -7.17
C GLN A 55 -14.44 0.45 -8.63
N VAL A 56 -15.55 -0.23 -8.89
CA VAL A 56 -16.00 -0.59 -10.24
C VAL A 56 -17.28 0.18 -10.49
N SER A 57 -17.30 1.04 -11.51
CA SER A 57 -18.50 1.78 -11.88
C SER A 57 -18.69 1.91 -13.38
N ARG A 58 -19.94 2.03 -13.83
CA ARG A 58 -20.29 2.27 -15.24
C ARG A 58 -19.67 1.26 -16.21
N THR A 59 -19.70 -0.01 -15.84
CA THR A 59 -19.22 -1.08 -16.71
C THR A 59 -20.27 -1.38 -17.80
N GLY A 60 -19.79 -1.64 -19.02
CA GLY A 60 -20.66 -1.93 -20.17
C GLY A 60 -21.07 -3.41 -20.25
N LYS A 61 -21.82 -3.76 -21.30
CA LYS A 61 -22.25 -5.13 -21.56
C LYS A 61 -21.06 -6.06 -21.83
N ALA A 62 -20.97 -7.18 -21.13
CA ALA A 62 -20.00 -8.25 -21.40
C ALA A 62 -20.73 -9.46 -22.00
N VAL A 63 -20.30 -9.92 -23.19
CA VAL A 63 -20.87 -11.10 -23.85
C VAL A 63 -19.78 -12.10 -24.19
N ALA A 64 -19.82 -13.27 -23.55
CA ALA A 64 -19.00 -14.41 -23.93
C ALA A 64 -19.80 -15.35 -24.84
N ARG A 65 -19.24 -15.76 -25.98
CA ARG A 65 -19.83 -16.77 -26.88
C ARG A 65 -18.80 -17.85 -27.19
N GLY A 66 -19.23 -19.10 -27.24
CA GLY A 66 -18.40 -20.21 -27.70
C GLY A 66 -17.38 -20.71 -26.65
N GLY A 67 -17.72 -20.63 -25.36
CA GLY A 67 -16.87 -21.17 -24.28
C GLY A 67 -15.79 -20.22 -23.76
N GLY A 68 -15.72 -18.99 -24.27
CA GLY A 68 -14.70 -18.01 -23.91
C GLY A 68 -14.98 -17.23 -22.62
N GLU A 69 -14.09 -16.31 -22.29
CA GLU A 69 -14.25 -15.42 -21.14
C GLU A 69 -14.35 -13.95 -21.58
N ALA A 70 -15.34 -13.23 -21.05
CA ALA A 70 -15.57 -11.80 -21.32
C ALA A 70 -15.70 -11.04 -19.99
N SER A 71 -14.89 -10.00 -19.78
CA SER A 71 -15.02 -9.15 -18.59
C SER A 71 -14.92 -7.67 -18.98
N THR A 72 -15.89 -6.86 -18.54
CA THR A 72 -15.83 -5.38 -18.58
C THR A 72 -15.56 -4.78 -17.20
N GLY A 73 -15.53 -5.61 -16.16
CA GLY A 73 -15.18 -5.23 -14.80
C GLY A 73 -13.86 -5.84 -14.30
N VAL A 74 -13.65 -5.81 -12.98
CA VAL A 74 -12.42 -6.28 -12.33
C VAL A 74 -12.49 -7.77 -12.01
N VAL A 75 -11.38 -8.45 -12.26
CA VAL A 75 -11.16 -9.86 -11.95
C VAL A 75 -9.90 -9.97 -11.10
N LEU A 76 -10.03 -10.54 -9.91
CA LEU A 76 -8.85 -10.92 -9.12
C LEU A 76 -8.43 -12.36 -9.44
N PRO A 77 -7.12 -12.60 -9.63
CA PRO A 77 -6.59 -13.95 -9.77
C PRO A 77 -6.78 -14.75 -8.48
N SER A 78 -6.81 -16.08 -8.60
CA SER A 78 -6.96 -16.97 -7.46
C SER A 78 -5.88 -16.72 -6.40
N GLY A 79 -6.32 -16.42 -5.18
CA GLY A 79 -5.45 -16.01 -4.06
C GLY A 79 -5.25 -14.50 -3.92
N GLY A 80 -5.80 -13.69 -4.83
CA GLY A 80 -5.86 -12.24 -4.70
C GLY A 80 -7.01 -11.81 -3.79
N SER A 81 -6.69 -11.14 -2.68
CA SER A 81 -7.67 -10.54 -1.77
C SER A 81 -7.60 -9.02 -1.78
N VAL A 82 -8.72 -8.34 -2.02
CA VAL A 82 -8.84 -6.91 -1.73
C VAL A 82 -8.86 -6.74 -0.22
N ARG A 83 -7.84 -6.05 0.34
CA ARG A 83 -7.79 -5.76 1.78
C ARG A 83 -8.65 -4.55 2.17
N GLY A 84 -9.04 -3.72 1.20
CA GLY A 84 -9.91 -2.54 1.37
C GLY A 84 -11.37 -2.81 1.04
N SER A 85 -12.18 -1.76 0.96
CA SER A 85 -13.58 -1.85 0.54
C SER A 85 -13.69 -2.08 -0.96
N VAL A 86 -14.69 -2.88 -1.35
CA VAL A 86 -15.09 -3.06 -2.75
C VAL A 86 -16.42 -2.34 -2.94
N SER A 87 -16.47 -1.40 -3.88
CA SER A 87 -17.70 -0.68 -4.24
C SER A 87 -17.99 -0.91 -5.71
N VAL A 88 -19.17 -1.45 -6.01
CA VAL A 88 -19.63 -1.75 -7.36
C VAL A 88 -20.93 -1.00 -7.61
N SER A 89 -20.97 -0.18 -8.65
CA SER A 89 -22.10 0.71 -8.94
C SER A 89 -22.37 0.76 -10.45
N ASP A 90 -23.62 0.96 -10.87
CA ASP A 90 -23.99 1.19 -12.27
C ASP A 90 -23.38 0.17 -13.27
N THR A 91 -23.48 -1.12 -12.97
CA THR A 91 -22.91 -2.17 -13.85
C THR A 91 -23.90 -2.63 -14.91
N GLY A 92 -23.40 -2.86 -16.13
CA GLY A 92 -24.20 -3.37 -17.26
C GLY A 92 -24.44 -4.88 -17.26
N ASP A 93 -25.03 -5.40 -18.34
CA ASP A 93 -25.43 -6.80 -18.44
C ASP A 93 -24.27 -7.76 -18.77
N ALA A 94 -24.19 -8.89 -18.06
CA ALA A 94 -23.27 -9.99 -18.35
C ALA A 94 -24.03 -11.18 -18.96
N GLU A 95 -23.61 -11.65 -20.13
CA GLU A 95 -24.24 -12.75 -20.83
C GLU A 95 -23.17 -13.74 -21.31
N ALA A 96 -23.29 -15.02 -20.95
CA ALA A 96 -22.35 -16.05 -21.36
C ALA A 96 -23.10 -17.21 -22.02
N ASP A 97 -22.73 -17.51 -23.26
CA ASP A 97 -23.18 -18.69 -24.00
C ASP A 97 -22.00 -19.68 -24.10
N GLY A 98 -21.78 -20.36 -22.96
CA GLY A 98 -20.58 -21.14 -22.65
C GLY A 98 -19.41 -20.26 -22.19
N GLY A 99 -18.85 -20.58 -21.02
CA GLY A 99 -17.70 -19.88 -20.43
C GLY A 99 -18.08 -18.92 -19.29
N SER A 100 -17.46 -17.75 -19.23
CA SER A 100 -17.57 -16.80 -18.10
C SER A 100 -17.75 -15.36 -18.59
N ALA A 101 -18.78 -14.66 -18.10
CA ALA A 101 -19.00 -13.24 -18.39
C ALA A 101 -19.11 -12.43 -17.08
N ASN A 102 -18.42 -11.27 -17.01
CA ASN A 102 -18.41 -10.41 -15.83
C ASN A 102 -18.50 -8.92 -16.20
N THR A 103 -19.48 -8.21 -15.64
CA THR A 103 -19.59 -6.75 -15.72
C THR A 103 -19.34 -6.06 -14.38
N GLY A 104 -18.78 -6.74 -13.38
CA GLY A 104 -18.59 -6.18 -12.05
C GLY A 104 -17.26 -6.57 -11.43
N PHE A 105 -17.28 -6.94 -10.16
CA PHE A 105 -16.11 -7.44 -9.46
C PHE A 105 -16.24 -8.95 -9.25
N ARG A 106 -15.26 -9.73 -9.72
CA ARG A 106 -15.15 -11.16 -9.39
C ARG A 106 -13.85 -11.45 -8.67
N GLN A 107 -13.92 -12.32 -7.68
CA GLN A 107 -12.78 -12.88 -6.97
C GLN A 107 -12.86 -14.40 -7.08
N GLY A 108 -11.74 -15.05 -7.41
CA GLY A 108 -11.64 -16.50 -7.55
C GLY A 108 -10.51 -17.10 -6.75
#